data_AF-D2PKW2-F1
#
_entry.id   AF-D2PKW2-F1
#
_cell.length_a   1.000
_cell.length_b   1.000
_cell.length_c   1.000
_cell.angle_alpha   90.00
_cell.angle_beta   90.00
_cell.angle_gamma   90.00
#
_symmetry.space_group_name_H-M   'P 1'
#
loop_
_entity.id
_entity.type
_entity.pdbx_description
1 polymer ?
#
loop_
_entity_poly.entity_id
_entity_poly.type
_entity_poly.pdbx_seq_one_letter_code
_entity_poly.pdbx_strand_id
1 'polypeptide(L)' 'MNDLDCRRFVELVTAFLESALAPEQEQEFVDHLARCDGCDRYLDQIRQTTQALDGLPGEALSPEIRATLLDAFRHRPR' A
#
# COMPACT_ATOMS: atom_id res chain seq x y z
N MET A 1 17.29 -3.38 18.76
CA MET A 1 15.92 -3.22 19.27
C MET A 1 15.62 -1.73 19.26
N ASN A 2 15.28 -1.22 18.08
CA ASN A 2 14.71 0.11 17.96
C ASN A 2 13.22 -0.10 18.18
N ASP A 3 12.70 0.29 19.34
CA ASP A 3 11.26 0.19 19.60
C ASP A 3 10.60 1.28 18.74
N LEU A 4 9.85 0.86 17.72
CA LEU A 4 9.13 1.78 16.84
C LEU A 4 8.10 2.53 17.69
N ASP A 5 8.18 3.86 17.73
CA ASP A 5 7.17 4.68 18.41
C ASP A 5 5.95 4.94 17.50
N CYS A 6 4.83 5.37 18.10
CA CYS A 6 3.58 5.62 17.37
C CYS A 6 3.73 6.71 16.29
N ARG A 7 4.58 7.73 16.52
CA ARG A 7 4.78 8.82 15.57
C ARG A 7 5.50 8.31 14.33
N ARG A 8 6.56 7.53 14.54
CA ARG A 8 7.30 6.92 13.44
C ARG A 8 6.48 5.86 12.72
N PHE A 9 5.64 5.11 13.43
CA PHE A 9 4.66 4.21 12.81
C PHE A 9 3.77 4.95 11.80
N VAL A 10 3.15 6.06 12.23
CA VAL A 10 2.28 6.89 11.38
C VAL A 10 3.00 7.37 10.13
N GLU A 11 4.26 7.79 10.23
CA GLU A 11 5.09 8.20 9.09
C GLU A 11 5.35 7.07 8.08
N LEU A 12 5.29 5.81 8.52
CA LEU A 12 5.61 4.63 7.71
C LEU A 12 4.39 3.94 7.10
N VAL A 13 3.17 4.29 7.52
CA VAL A 13 1.94 3.59 7.09
C VAL A 13 1.80 3.55 5.57
N THR A 14 2.05 4.66 4.86
CA THR A 14 1.95 4.68 3.39
C THR A 14 2.96 3.74 2.76
N ALA A 15 4.22 3.79 3.19
CA ALA A 15 5.27 2.92 2.66
C ALA A 15 5.01 1.44 2.96
N PHE A 16 4.38 1.12 4.10
CA PHE A 16 3.92 -0.23 4.41
C PHE A 16 2.82 -0.69 3.44
N LEU A 17 1.79 0.13 3.23
CA LEU A 17 0.67 -0.19 2.32
C LEU A 17 1.10 -0.31 0.85
N GLU A 18 2.17 0.38 0.47
CA GLU A 18 2.76 0.34 -0.88
C GLU A 18 3.85 -0.74 -1.03
N SER A 19 4.07 -1.58 -0.01
CA SER A 19 5.13 -2.60 -0.01
C SER A 19 6.53 -2.03 -0.32
N ALA A 20 6.80 -0.83 0.20
CA ALA A 20 8.01 -0.05 -0.03
C ALA A 20 8.96 0.00 1.19
N LEU A 21 8.65 -0.74 2.25
CA LEU A 21 9.54 -0.88 3.40
C LEU A 21 10.63 -1.92 3.14
N ALA A 22 11.82 -1.69 3.72
CA ALA A 22 12.82 -2.74 3.83
C ALA A 22 12.34 -3.84 4.79
N PRO A 23 12.72 -5.12 4.60
CA PRO A 23 12.21 -6.23 5.40
C PRO A 23 12.35 -6.06 6.91
N GLU A 24 13.47 -5.50 7.37
CA GLU A 24 13.71 -5.26 8.79
C GLU A 24 12.76 -4.20 9.36
N GLN A 25 12.46 -3.17 8.57
CA GLN A 25 11.59 -2.07 8.95
C GLN A 25 10.10 -2.48 8.90
N GLU A 26 9.75 -3.38 7.98
CA GLU A 26 8.42 -4.00 7.94
C GLU A 26 8.19 -4.88 9.17
N GLN A 27 9.19 -5.66 9.59
CA GLN A 27 9.10 -6.45 10.81
C GLN A 27 8.90 -5.56 12.06
N GLU A 28 9.68 -4.47 12.20
CA GLU A 28 9.50 -3.52 13.30
C GLU A 28 8.10 -2.88 13.30
N PHE A 29 7.55 -2.60 12.12
CA PHE A 29 6.19 -2.07 11.93
C PHE A 29 5.12 -3.07 12.39
N VAL A 30 5.24 -4.34 11.99
CA VAL A 30 4.33 -5.42 12.40
C VAL A 30 4.44 -5.71 13.89
N ASP A 31 5.65 -5.70 14.45
CA ASP A 31 5.89 -5.88 15.88
C ASP A 31 5.20 -4.80 16.72
N HIS A 32 5.15 -3.56 16.22
CA HIS A 32 4.46 -2.46 16.89
C HIS A 32 2.93 -2.65 16.90
N LEU A 33 2.35 -3.12 15.78
CA LEU A 33 0.91 -3.43 15.70
C LEU A 33 0.47 -4.42 16.77
N ALA A 34 1.29 -5.44 17.05
CA ALA A 34 1.00 -6.44 18.07
C ALA A 34 0.95 -5.89 19.51
N ARG A 35 1.41 -4.65 19.73
CA ARG A 35 1.55 -4.03 21.06
C ARG A 35 0.75 -2.73 21.22
N CYS A 36 0.11 -2.22 20.16
CA CYS A 36 -0.49 -0.90 20.15
C CYS A 36 -1.85 -0.87 19.42
N ASP A 37 -2.94 -0.99 20.19
CA ASP A 37 -4.33 -0.87 19.68
C ASP A 37 -4.62 0.50 19.03
N GLY A 38 -3.85 1.54 19.36
CA GLY A 38 -3.98 2.86 18.74
C GLY A 38 -3.50 2.86 17.29
N CYS A 39 -2.36 2.24 17.04
CA CYS A 39 -1.76 2.16 15.71
C CYS A 39 -2.45 1.13 14.81
N ASP A 40 -2.99 0.06 15.38
CA ASP A 40 -3.88 -0.87 14.66
C ASP A 40 -5.12 -0.15 14.10
N ARG A 41 -5.84 0.58 14.96
CA ARG A 41 -6.97 1.41 14.53
C ARG A 41 -6.58 2.48 13.51
N TYR A 42 -5.42 3.11 13.66
CA TYR A 42 -4.94 4.09 12.70
C TYR A 42 -4.69 3.45 11.33
N LEU A 43 -4.04 2.29 11.28
CA LEU A 43 -3.81 1.56 10.03
C LEU A 43 -5.13 1.22 9.34
N ASP A 44 -6.13 0.76 10.09
CA ASP A 44 -7.46 0.47 9.54
C ASP A 44 -8.17 1.71 9.00
N GLN A 45 -8.03 2.88 9.65
CA GLN A 45 -8.55 4.14 9.12
C GLN A 45 -7.91 4.52 7.79
N ILE A 46 -6.59 4.34 7.64
CA ILE A 46 -5.91 4.64 6.38
C ILE A 46 -6.33 3.65 5.30
N ARG A 47 -6.48 2.36 5.61
CA ARG A 47 -7.02 1.35 4.67
C ARG A 47 -8.44 1.68 4.20
N GLN A 48 -9.32 2.12 5.09
CA GLN A 48 -10.67 2.56 4.71
C GLN A 48 -10.63 3.80 3.82
N THR A 49 -9.72 4.73 4.12
CA THR A 49 -9.52 5.93 3.31
C THR A 49 -9.05 5.58 1.90
N THR A 50 -8.07 4.68 1.74
CA THR A 50 -7.61 4.25 0.42
C THR A 50 -8.71 3.52 -0.36
N GLN A 51 -9.45 2.62 0.29
CA GLN A 51 -10.59 1.92 -0.32
C GLN A 51 -11.69 2.88 -0.79
N ALA A 52 -12.00 3.91 -0.01
CA ALA A 52 -12.98 4.92 -0.39
C ALA A 52 -12.57 5.71 -1.64
N LEU A 53 -11.26 5.87 -1.87
CA LEU A 53 -10.72 6.57 -3.04
C LEU A 53 -10.55 5.66 -4.27
N ASP A 54 -10.44 4.34 -4.08
CA ASP A 54 -10.25 3.36 -5.16
C ASP A 54 -11.39 3.35 -6.20
N GLY A 55 -12.62 3.67 -5.76
CA GLY A 55 -13.79 3.75 -6.63
C GLY A 55 -13.89 5.02 -7.48
N LEU A 56 -12.95 5.96 -7.34
CA LEU A 56 -12.96 7.19 -8.14
C LEU A 56 -12.53 6.88 -9.58
N PRO A 57 -13.24 7.39 -10.60
CA PRO A 57 -12.82 7.23 -11.98
C PRO A 57 -11.45 7.88 -12.15
N GLY A 58 -10.43 7.04 -12.34
CA GLY A 58 -9.11 7.49 -12.76
C GLY A 58 -9.12 8.02 -14.19
N GLU A 59 -7.98 8.53 -14.64
CA GLU A 59 -7.80 8.91 -16.04
C GLU A 59 -8.01 7.68 -16.94
N ALA A 60 -8.96 7.77 -17.86
CA ALA A 60 -9.22 6.68 -18.78
C ALA A 60 -8.04 6.51 -19.74
N LEU A 61 -7.56 5.28 -19.91
CA LEU A 61 -6.60 4.99 -20.96
C LEU A 61 -7.18 5.35 -22.33
N SER A 62 -6.39 5.99 -23.19
CA SER A 62 -6.81 6.19 -24.57
C SER A 62 -7.11 4.83 -25.21
N PRO A 63 -8.08 4.76 -26.15
CA PRO A 63 -8.39 3.51 -26.85
C PRO A 63 -7.16 2.88 -27.52
N GLU A 64 -6.22 3.69 -28.04
CA GLU A 64 -5.00 3.17 -28.69
C GLU A 64 -4.04 2.53 -27.69
N ILE A 65 -3.82 3.17 -26.53
CA ILE A 65 -2.95 2.64 -25.48
C ILE A 65 -3.55 1.33 -24.94
N ARG A 66 -4.87 1.30 -24.70
CA ARG A 66 -5.55 0.09 -24.25
C ARG A 66 -5.41 -1.06 -25.25
N ALA A 67 -5.57 -0.79 -26.55
CA ALA A 67 -5.40 -1.80 -27.59
C ALA A 67 -3.96 -2.36 -27.62
N THR A 68 -2.97 -1.48 -27.54
CA THR A 68 -1.54 -1.84 -27.53
C THR A 68 -1.19 -2.73 -26.34
N LEU A 69 -1.67 -2.38 -25.13
CA LEU A 69 -1.45 -3.19 -23.93
C LEU A 69 -2.08 -4.58 -24.05
N LEU A 70 -3.33 -4.65 -24.51
CA LEU A 70 -4.04 -5.93 -24.67
C LEU A 70 -3.37 -6.84 -25.71
N ASP A 71 -2.82 -6.27 -26.78
CA ASP A 71 -2.05 -7.01 -27.78
C ASP A 71 -0.75 -7.59 -27.18
N ALA A 72 0.02 -6.74 -26.48
CA ALA A 72 1.27 -7.16 -25.84
C ALA A 72 1.07 -8.31 -24.84
N PHE A 73 0.00 -8.29 -24.05
CA PHE A 73 -0.29 -9.38 -23.09
C PHE A 73 -0.71 -10.69 -23.77
N ARG A 74 -1.36 -10.64 -24.94
CA ARG A 74 -1.73 -11.85 -25.71
C ARG A 74 -0.53 -12.54 -26.35
N HIS A 75 0.47 -11.76 -26.75
CA HIS A 75 1.66 -12.26 -27.43
C HIS A 75 2.82 -12.60 -26.48
N ARG A 76 2.63 -12.46 -25.16
CA ARG A 76 3.66 -12.79 -24.18
C ARG A 76 3.85 -14.32 -24.11
N PRO A 77 5.04 -14.86 -24.47
CA PRO A 77 5.32 -16.28 -24.27
C PRO A 77 5.28 -16.61 -22.77
N ARG A 78 4.77 -17.80 -22.43
CA ARG A 78 4.68 -18.30 -21.05
C ARG A 78 6.04 -18.41 -20.38
#